data_AF-A0A4Z0PBF3-F1
#
_entry.id   AF-A0A4Z0PBF3-F1
#
_cell.length_a   1.000
_cell.length_b   1.000
_cell.length_c   1.000
_cell.angle_alpha   90.00
_cell.angle_beta   90.00
_cell.angle_gamma   90.00
#
_symmetry.space_group_name_H-M   'P 1'
#
loop_
_entity.id
_entity.type
_entity.pdbx_description
1 polymer ?
#
loop_
_entity_poly.entity_id
_entity_poly.type
_entity_poly.pdbx_seq_one_letter_code
_entity_poly.pdbx_strand_id
1 'polypeptide(L)'
;MEEQPKLPDLNTPPRPQHDHTAPITDADGSLQVLGFKSVDAGHESTEPLGHSAGGTTAKQPVRALILTGFGINCEEEFAAAYKLAGAEPTIVHLNQVLHGHISIHDYDILNFPGGFSFGDDLGSGVVLANKLRYRKNAEGRTLLDDIKQFIANGKFVMGICNGFQVLVKLGLLPNLSGNVTPEVTLTHNASGRYEDRWVRLKVNPKSNSPFLKGIDSMEVPVRHGEGRLIIKGEETLAEIETRALNCLAYTDFDGSPTDVYPHNPNGADLNCAGLTDTTGQVFGLMPHPEAFLSLYNHPDWARRKRQNPGLSEEGDGLRLFRNIVEHVQGQTAAVPQEASQFSS
;
A
#
# COMPACT_ATOMS: atom_id res chain seq x y z
N MET A 1 6.01 -16.34 44.58
CA MET A 1 5.23 -17.29 43.76
C MET A 1 5.05 -16.63 42.40
N GLU A 2 6.00 -16.87 41.50
CA GLU A 2 5.94 -16.44 40.11
C GLU A 2 5.00 -17.38 39.36
N GLU A 3 3.86 -16.87 38.89
CA GLU A 3 3.07 -17.57 37.88
C GLU A 3 3.62 -17.21 36.51
N GLN A 4 4.28 -18.18 35.86
CA GLN A 4 4.59 -18.10 34.44
C GLN A 4 3.28 -18.07 33.64
N PRO A 5 3.15 -17.20 32.63
CA PRO A 5 1.97 -17.20 31.77
C PRO A 5 1.94 -18.49 30.93
N LYS A 6 0.84 -19.24 31.06
CA LYS A 6 0.53 -20.42 30.23
C LYS A 6 0.28 -19.96 28.80
N LEU A 7 1.18 -20.30 27.88
CA LEU A 7 0.95 -20.18 26.44
C LEU A 7 -0.06 -21.27 25.99
N PRO A 8 -1.17 -20.93 25.31
CA PRO A 8 -1.96 -21.91 24.60
C PRO A 8 -1.52 -21.90 23.13
N ASP A 9 -0.60 -22.79 22.79
CA ASP A 9 -0.41 -23.16 21.39
C ASP A 9 0.00 -24.63 21.29
N LEU A 10 -1.01 -25.49 21.29
CA LEU A 10 -0.87 -26.91 20.95
C LEU A 10 -1.29 -27.20 19.50
N ASN A 11 -1.51 -26.17 18.68
CA ASN A 11 -2.00 -26.31 17.31
C ASN A 11 -1.04 -25.79 16.23
N THR A 12 0.10 -25.21 16.60
CA THR A 12 1.19 -24.97 15.65
C THR A 12 1.88 -26.30 15.30
N PRO A 13 1.79 -26.79 14.05
CA PRO A 13 2.59 -27.94 13.63
C PRO A 13 4.08 -27.62 13.81
N PRO A 14 4.91 -28.58 14.26
CA PRO A 14 6.33 -28.34 14.45
C PRO A 14 6.96 -27.85 13.15
N ARG A 15 7.76 -26.79 13.25
CA ARG A 15 8.55 -26.25 12.14
C ARG A 15 9.40 -27.39 11.55
N PRO A 16 9.38 -27.66 10.23
CA PRO A 16 10.27 -28.64 9.65
C PRO A 16 11.71 -28.25 9.97
N GLN A 17 12.42 -29.12 10.70
CA GLN A 17 13.87 -28.99 10.82
C GLN A 17 14.47 -29.44 9.49
N HIS A 18 14.88 -28.48 8.66
CA HIS A 18 15.66 -28.78 7.47
C HIS A 18 17.10 -29.05 7.92
N ASP A 19 17.44 -30.34 7.98
CA ASP A 19 18.83 -30.79 8.14
C ASP A 19 19.54 -30.58 6.79
N HIS A 20 20.34 -29.52 6.70
CA HIS A 20 21.03 -29.11 5.49
C HIS A 20 22.26 -29.98 5.22
N THR A 21 22.09 -31.25 4.85
CA THR A 21 23.21 -32.06 4.30
C THR A 21 22.85 -33.05 3.18
N ALA A 22 21.60 -33.09 2.69
CA ALA A 22 21.23 -33.95 1.56
C ALA A 22 20.86 -33.13 0.30
N PRO A 23 21.38 -33.47 -0.89
CA PRO A 23 20.96 -32.83 -2.13
C PRO A 23 19.51 -33.21 -2.46
N ILE A 24 18.68 -32.20 -2.70
CA ILE A 24 17.30 -32.38 -3.19
C ILE A 24 17.39 -32.68 -4.68
N THR A 25 16.75 -33.77 -5.11
CA THR A 25 16.70 -34.24 -6.50
C THR A 25 15.26 -34.23 -6.97
N ASP A 26 15.01 -33.73 -8.18
CA ASP A 26 13.74 -33.90 -8.88
C ASP A 26 13.63 -35.34 -9.42
N ALA A 27 12.42 -35.76 -9.80
CA ALA A 27 12.04 -37.15 -10.11
C ALA A 27 12.80 -37.79 -11.29
N ASP A 28 13.61 -37.03 -12.02
CA ASP A 28 14.41 -37.44 -13.17
C ASP A 28 15.93 -37.24 -12.97
N GLY A 29 16.38 -36.78 -11.81
CA GLY A 29 17.78 -36.86 -11.39
C GLY A 29 18.75 -35.89 -12.10
N SER A 30 18.28 -34.84 -12.78
CA SER A 30 19.17 -33.82 -13.36
C SER A 30 19.25 -32.56 -12.49
N LEU A 31 20.47 -32.20 -12.07
CA LEU A 31 20.78 -30.98 -11.33
C LEU A 31 21.23 -29.87 -12.29
N GLN A 32 20.58 -28.69 -12.27
CA GLN A 32 21.21 -27.42 -12.63
C GLN A 32 20.64 -26.26 -11.79
N VAL A 33 21.52 -25.58 -11.04
CA VAL A 33 21.25 -24.28 -10.42
C VAL A 33 22.12 -23.23 -11.13
N LEU A 34 21.48 -22.35 -11.90
CA LEU A 34 21.70 -20.90 -12.06
C LEU A 34 21.29 -20.44 -13.47
N GLY A 35 20.31 -19.53 -13.54
CA GLY A 35 20.00 -18.74 -14.74
C GLY A 35 18.63 -19.03 -15.34
N PHE A 36 17.94 -17.96 -15.72
CA PHE A 36 16.57 -17.89 -16.24
C PHE A 36 16.14 -18.93 -17.29
N LYS A 37 14.82 -19.21 -17.23
CA LYS A 37 13.87 -19.76 -18.21
C LYS A 37 13.97 -21.25 -18.58
N SER A 38 12.95 -21.98 -18.13
CA SER A 38 12.26 -22.96 -18.98
C SER A 38 10.76 -22.72 -18.86
N VAL A 39 10.13 -22.55 -20.01
CA VAL A 39 8.69 -22.46 -20.23
C VAL A 39 8.16 -23.89 -20.33
N ASP A 40 7.26 -24.28 -19.44
CA ASP A 40 6.49 -25.50 -19.65
C ASP A 40 5.49 -25.29 -20.79
N ALA A 41 5.71 -26.01 -21.88
CA ALA A 41 4.79 -26.15 -22.99
C ALA A 41 3.68 -27.12 -22.58
N GLY A 42 2.46 -26.63 -22.34
CA GLY A 42 1.40 -27.53 -21.91
C GLY A 42 -0.01 -27.00 -21.66
N HIS A 43 -0.39 -25.80 -22.14
CA HIS A 43 -1.81 -25.44 -22.36
C HIS A 43 -1.89 -24.14 -23.16
N GLU A 44 -1.76 -24.22 -24.48
CA GLU A 44 -2.21 -23.13 -25.35
C GLU A 44 -3.73 -23.18 -25.49
N SER A 45 -4.42 -22.54 -24.54
CA SER A 45 -5.70 -21.89 -24.84
C SER A 45 -5.41 -20.39 -24.98
N THR A 46 -4.91 -19.99 -26.15
CA THR A 46 -4.70 -18.58 -26.54
C THR A 46 -6.01 -17.94 -27.03
N GLU A 47 -7.11 -18.16 -26.32
CA GLU A 47 -8.35 -17.42 -26.53
C GLU A 47 -8.36 -16.26 -25.53
N PRO A 48 -8.04 -15.02 -25.94
CA PRO A 48 -8.24 -13.86 -25.06
C PRO A 48 -9.73 -13.76 -24.70
N LEU A 49 -10.03 -13.49 -23.43
CA LEU A 49 -11.37 -13.07 -23.01
C LEU A 49 -11.81 -11.91 -23.92
N GLY A 50 -12.78 -12.19 -24.79
CA GLY A 50 -13.19 -11.31 -25.88
C GLY A 50 -13.55 -9.92 -25.39
N HIS A 51 -12.70 -8.95 -25.69
CA HIS A 51 -13.05 -7.54 -25.60
C HIS A 51 -13.58 -7.11 -26.97
N SER A 52 -14.86 -6.76 -27.03
CA SER A 52 -15.44 -6.07 -28.17
C SER A 52 -14.68 -4.75 -28.36
N ALA A 53 -13.88 -4.67 -29.42
CA ALA A 53 -13.17 -3.45 -29.80
C ALA A 53 -14.17 -2.43 -30.37
N GLY A 54 -14.75 -1.62 -29.47
CA GLY A 54 -15.33 -0.32 -29.83
C GLY A 54 -14.21 0.71 -29.84
N GLY A 55 -13.94 1.32 -30.99
CA GLY A 55 -12.90 2.33 -31.15
C GLY A 55 -13.12 3.50 -30.18
N THR A 56 -12.14 3.72 -29.31
CA THR A 56 -12.04 4.92 -28.48
C THR A 56 -10.68 5.56 -28.74
N THR A 57 -10.70 6.88 -28.92
CA THR A 57 -9.51 7.72 -28.91
C THR A 57 -8.64 7.37 -27.70
N ALA A 58 -7.38 7.00 -27.94
CA ALA A 58 -6.49 6.52 -26.88
C ALA A 58 -6.31 7.60 -25.81
N LYS A 59 -6.98 7.41 -24.67
CA LYS A 59 -6.84 8.25 -23.48
C LYS A 59 -5.41 8.09 -22.97
N GLN A 60 -4.74 9.20 -22.65
CA GLN A 60 -3.39 9.15 -22.06
C GLN A 60 -3.42 8.27 -20.80
N PRO A 61 -2.46 7.34 -20.62
CA PRO A 61 -2.46 6.45 -19.48
C PRO A 61 -2.21 7.23 -18.19
N VAL A 62 -2.81 6.80 -17.09
CA VAL A 62 -2.50 7.33 -15.74
C VAL A 62 -1.09 6.92 -15.39
N ARG A 63 -0.24 7.88 -14.99
CA ARG A 63 1.16 7.63 -14.67
C ARG A 63 1.37 7.55 -13.17
N ALA A 64 1.89 6.44 -12.69
CA ALA A 64 2.15 6.20 -11.27
C ALA A 64 3.67 6.13 -11.00
N LEU A 65 4.20 7.07 -10.22
CA LEU A 65 5.59 7.05 -9.76
C LEU A 65 5.68 6.22 -8.49
N ILE A 66 6.61 5.25 -8.47
CA ILE A 66 6.83 4.34 -7.35
C ILE A 66 8.27 4.54 -6.88
N LEU A 67 8.45 5.02 -5.65
CA LEU A 67 9.78 5.26 -5.11
C LEU A 67 10.41 3.95 -4.62
N THR A 68 11.70 3.75 -4.91
CA THR A 68 12.52 2.67 -4.34
C THR A 68 13.84 3.22 -3.78
N GLY A 69 14.64 2.36 -3.18
CA GLY A 69 15.96 2.64 -2.62
C GLY A 69 16.01 2.51 -1.12
N PHE A 70 17.23 2.46 -0.58
CA PHE A 70 17.49 2.46 0.86
C PHE A 70 16.75 1.38 1.66
N GLY A 71 16.42 0.21 1.11
CA GLY A 71 15.76 -0.88 1.86
C GLY A 71 14.24 -0.95 1.73
N ILE A 72 13.64 -0.09 0.90
CA ILE A 72 12.30 -0.33 0.33
C ILE A 72 12.34 -1.67 -0.44
N ASN A 73 11.29 -2.48 -0.33
CA ASN A 73 11.28 -3.84 -0.90
C ASN A 73 9.91 -4.32 -1.43
N CYS A 74 8.93 -3.41 -1.54
CA CYS A 74 7.57 -3.73 -2.00
C CYS A 74 7.21 -3.02 -3.33
N GLU A 75 8.18 -2.44 -4.03
CA GLU A 75 7.95 -1.61 -5.21
C GLU A 75 7.47 -2.38 -6.44
N GLU A 76 7.87 -3.65 -6.58
CA GLU A 76 7.55 -4.49 -7.75
C GLU A 76 6.09 -4.92 -7.71
N GLU A 77 5.59 -5.37 -6.56
CA GLU A 77 4.18 -5.72 -6.40
C GLU A 77 3.27 -4.47 -6.45
N PHE A 78 3.76 -3.31 -5.99
CA PHE A 78 3.08 -2.02 -6.19
C PHE A 78 2.95 -1.68 -7.68
N ALA A 79 4.02 -1.89 -8.46
CA ALA A 79 4.01 -1.67 -9.91
C ALA A 79 3.07 -2.66 -10.62
N ALA A 80 3.10 -3.93 -10.22
CA ALA A 80 2.19 -4.94 -10.73
C ALA A 80 0.72 -4.55 -10.49
N ALA A 81 0.41 -4.01 -9.31
CA ALA A 81 -0.93 -3.56 -8.96
C ALA A 81 -1.45 -2.46 -9.90
N TYR A 82 -0.62 -1.43 -10.16
CA TYR A 82 -0.99 -0.36 -11.10
C TYR A 82 -1.12 -0.85 -12.53
N LYS A 83 -0.24 -1.74 -12.97
CA LYS A 83 -0.31 -2.33 -14.31
C LYS A 83 -1.61 -3.12 -14.50
N LEU A 84 -2.01 -3.92 -13.51
CA LEU A 84 -3.29 -4.65 -13.51
C LEU A 84 -4.49 -3.70 -13.42
N ALA A 85 -4.34 -2.53 -12.83
CA ALA A 85 -5.35 -1.48 -12.79
C ALA A 85 -5.43 -0.63 -14.06
N GLY A 86 -4.55 -0.84 -15.04
CA GLY A 86 -4.54 -0.09 -16.31
C GLY A 86 -3.78 1.23 -16.29
N ALA A 87 -2.89 1.43 -15.31
CA ALA A 87 -1.95 2.56 -15.27
C ALA A 87 -0.56 2.17 -15.79
N GLU A 88 0.27 3.19 -16.02
CA GLU A 88 1.68 3.06 -16.38
C GLU A 88 2.56 3.35 -15.16
N PRO A 89 3.02 2.32 -14.43
CA PRO A 89 3.92 2.49 -13.30
C PRO A 89 5.35 2.77 -13.74
N THR A 90 6.07 3.59 -12.99
CA THR A 90 7.52 3.78 -13.14
C THR A 90 8.18 3.68 -11.78
N ILE A 91 9.04 2.67 -11.61
CA ILE A 91 9.86 2.51 -10.41
C ILE A 91 11.09 3.41 -10.54
N VAL A 92 11.31 4.29 -9.57
CA VAL A 92 12.42 5.25 -9.58
C VAL A 92 13.11 5.25 -8.22
N HIS A 93 14.42 5.04 -8.24
CA HIS A 93 15.22 5.18 -7.03
C HIS A 93 15.17 6.63 -6.54
N LEU A 94 14.91 6.85 -5.25
CA LEU A 94 14.71 8.18 -4.65
C LEU A 94 15.81 9.19 -5.01
N ASN A 95 17.08 8.75 -5.07
CA ASN A 95 18.18 9.61 -5.50
C ASN A 95 17.98 10.24 -6.89
N GLN A 96 17.32 9.59 -7.84
CA GLN A 96 17.07 10.19 -9.16
C GLN A 96 16.12 11.38 -9.06
N VAL A 97 15.07 11.28 -8.23
CA VAL A 97 14.16 12.40 -7.93
C VAL A 97 14.92 13.51 -7.19
N LEU A 98 15.69 13.14 -6.17
CA LEU A 98 16.47 14.04 -5.35
C LEU A 98 17.60 14.78 -6.11
N HIS A 99 18.07 14.25 -7.23
CA HIS A 99 19.04 14.92 -8.12
C HIS A 99 18.37 15.61 -9.32
N GLY A 100 17.03 15.63 -9.37
CA GLY A 100 16.28 16.28 -10.45
C GLY A 100 16.31 15.54 -11.78
N HIS A 101 16.76 14.29 -11.82
CA HIS A 101 16.74 13.48 -13.05
C HIS A 101 15.31 13.08 -13.45
N ILE A 102 14.42 12.96 -12.46
CA ILE A 102 12.99 12.68 -12.63
C ILE A 102 12.21 13.66 -11.78
N SER A 103 11.22 14.33 -12.37
CA SER A 103 10.30 15.18 -11.63
C SER A 103 9.09 14.38 -11.17
N ILE A 104 8.69 14.50 -9.90
CA ILE A 104 7.44 13.89 -9.43
C ILE A 104 6.23 14.50 -10.14
N HIS A 105 6.35 15.74 -10.64
CA HIS A 105 5.25 16.46 -11.28
C HIS A 105 4.87 15.91 -12.66
N ASP A 106 5.67 15.00 -13.24
CA ASP A 106 5.37 14.34 -14.51
C ASP A 106 4.36 13.19 -14.36
N TYR A 107 3.98 12.85 -13.13
CA TYR A 107 3.11 11.71 -12.78
C TYR A 107 1.82 12.18 -12.15
N ASP A 108 0.81 11.33 -12.10
CA ASP A 108 -0.50 11.64 -11.49
C ASP A 108 -0.59 11.13 -10.04
N ILE A 109 0.15 10.07 -9.74
CA ILE A 109 0.17 9.43 -8.42
C ILE A 109 1.61 9.20 -7.97
N LEU A 110 1.93 9.63 -6.75
CA LEU A 110 3.21 9.40 -6.09
C LEU A 110 3.07 8.34 -5.00
N ASN A 111 3.89 7.30 -5.06
CA ASN A 111 3.77 6.14 -4.18
C ASN A 111 5.03 5.93 -3.35
N PHE A 112 4.81 5.69 -2.05
CA PHE A 112 5.80 5.26 -1.07
C PHE A 112 5.52 3.80 -0.72
N PRO A 113 6.29 2.83 -1.25
CA PRO A 113 6.08 1.41 -0.95
C PRO A 113 6.50 1.02 0.46
N GLY A 114 6.15 -0.19 0.85
CA GLY A 114 6.61 -0.82 2.08
C GLY A 114 8.08 -1.28 2.04
N GLY A 115 8.55 -1.75 3.19
CA GLY A 115 9.91 -2.25 3.39
C GLY A 115 10.52 -1.74 4.69
N PHE A 116 11.83 -1.59 4.70
CA PHE A 116 12.61 -1.15 5.87
C PHE A 116 13.54 -0.02 5.43
N SER A 117 12.98 1.17 5.16
CA SER A 117 13.80 2.28 4.68
C SER A 117 14.87 2.65 5.73
N PHE A 118 16.14 2.62 5.31
CA PHE A 118 17.31 2.74 6.17
C PHE A 118 17.37 1.71 7.31
N GLY A 119 16.83 0.51 7.10
CA GLY A 119 16.79 -0.56 8.10
C GLY A 119 15.87 -0.28 9.30
N ASP A 120 15.15 0.84 9.28
CA ASP A 120 14.38 1.37 10.41
C ASP A 120 15.21 1.59 11.70
N ASP A 121 16.55 1.73 11.57
CA ASP A 121 17.50 1.81 12.70
C ASP A 121 17.23 2.95 13.70
N LEU A 122 16.64 4.07 13.24
CA LEU A 122 16.28 5.23 14.07
C LEU A 122 14.75 5.35 14.27
N GLY A 123 14.03 4.27 14.05
CA GLY A 123 12.57 4.22 13.97
C GLY A 123 12.07 4.27 12.53
N SER A 124 10.98 3.55 12.27
CA SER A 124 10.55 3.30 10.90
C SER A 124 10.13 4.57 10.16
N GLY A 125 10.67 4.73 8.96
CA GLY A 125 10.42 5.88 8.08
C GLY A 125 11.04 7.22 8.54
N VAL A 126 11.72 7.28 9.69
CA VAL A 126 12.25 8.54 10.27
C VAL A 126 13.35 9.15 9.39
N VAL A 127 14.34 8.34 9.01
CA VAL A 127 15.48 8.81 8.21
C VAL A 127 15.01 9.27 6.83
N LEU A 128 14.14 8.49 6.20
CA LEU A 128 13.55 8.85 4.92
C LEU A 128 12.75 10.15 5.02
N ALA A 129 11.83 10.28 5.97
CA ALA A 129 11.06 11.52 6.18
C ALA A 129 11.96 12.75 6.40
N ASN A 130 13.01 12.64 7.22
CA ASN A 130 13.95 13.73 7.44
C ASN A 130 14.71 14.10 6.16
N LYS A 131 15.11 13.11 5.35
CA LYS A 131 15.75 13.35 4.06
C LYS A 131 14.83 14.13 3.13
N LEU A 132 13.53 13.82 3.09
CA LEU A 132 12.56 14.54 2.25
C LEU A 132 12.26 15.95 2.77
N ARG A 133 12.27 16.14 4.09
CA ARG A 133 11.98 17.42 4.77
C ARG A 133 13.13 18.42 4.67
N TYR A 134 14.38 17.98 4.72
CA TYR A 134 15.52 18.87 4.93
C TYR A 134 16.53 18.91 3.79
N ARG A 135 16.63 17.86 2.96
CA ARG A 135 17.60 17.86 1.85
C ARG A 135 17.11 18.79 0.75
N LYS A 136 17.87 19.86 0.51
CA LYS A 136 17.61 20.81 -0.57
C LYS A 136 18.25 20.36 -1.88
N ASN A 137 17.60 20.63 -2.99
CA ASN A 137 18.18 20.55 -4.34
C ASN A 137 19.02 21.80 -4.67
N ALA A 138 19.52 21.91 -5.90
CA ALA A 138 20.34 23.04 -6.34
C ALA A 138 19.57 24.38 -6.29
N GLU A 139 18.24 24.32 -6.44
CA GLU A 139 17.32 25.45 -6.39
C GLU A 139 16.87 25.79 -4.96
N GLY A 140 17.39 25.10 -3.93
CA GLY A 140 17.07 25.35 -2.53
C GLY A 140 15.71 24.79 -2.06
N ARG A 141 15.00 24.04 -2.91
CA ARG A 141 13.72 23.38 -2.60
C ARG A 141 13.93 21.98 -2.03
N THR A 142 13.03 21.55 -1.16
CA THR A 142 13.00 20.19 -0.61
C THR A 142 11.98 19.33 -1.35
N LEU A 143 12.11 17.99 -1.28
CA LEU A 143 11.08 17.12 -1.87
C LEU A 143 9.73 17.30 -1.18
N LEU A 144 9.72 17.68 0.10
CA LEU A 144 8.48 18.04 0.79
C LEU A 144 7.78 19.25 0.15
N ASP A 145 8.54 20.25 -0.31
CA ASP A 145 7.97 21.41 -1.02
C ASP A 145 7.36 20.99 -2.36
N ASP A 146 8.02 20.06 -3.08
CA ASP A 146 7.47 19.48 -4.31
C ASP A 146 6.21 18.65 -4.03
N ILE A 147 6.18 17.83 -2.97
CA ILE A 147 5.00 17.03 -2.60
C ILE A 147 3.81 17.94 -2.25
N LYS A 148 4.04 19.04 -1.52
CA LYS A 148 2.99 20.03 -1.23
C LYS A 148 2.41 20.62 -2.52
N GLN A 149 3.27 21.02 -3.46
CA GLN A 149 2.82 21.53 -4.76
C GLN A 149 2.12 20.45 -5.59
N PHE A 150 2.59 19.20 -5.52
CA PHE A 150 2.01 18.06 -6.21
C PHE A 150 0.56 17.83 -5.75
N ILE A 151 0.32 17.81 -4.44
CA ILE A 151 -1.03 17.71 -3.86
C ILE A 151 -1.88 18.93 -4.25
N ALA A 152 -1.34 20.15 -4.15
CA ALA A 152 -2.04 21.37 -4.54
C ALA A 152 -2.48 21.38 -6.02
N ASN A 153 -1.76 20.65 -6.89
CA ASN A 153 -2.12 20.46 -8.29
C ASN A 153 -3.19 19.38 -8.52
N GLY A 154 -3.88 18.92 -7.48
CA GLY A 154 -4.94 17.91 -7.57
C GLY A 154 -4.46 16.47 -7.69
N LYS A 155 -3.17 16.21 -7.45
CA LYS A 155 -2.54 14.88 -7.61
C LYS A 155 -2.56 14.07 -6.31
N PHE A 156 -2.28 12.77 -6.42
CA PHE A 156 -2.54 11.80 -5.34
C PHE A 156 -1.27 11.18 -4.77
N VAL A 157 -1.23 11.00 -3.44
CA VAL A 157 -0.10 10.39 -2.74
C VAL A 157 -0.57 9.16 -1.98
N MET A 158 0.14 8.05 -2.12
CA MET A 158 -0.15 6.82 -1.39
C MET A 158 1.09 6.32 -0.65
N GLY A 159 0.91 5.86 0.59
CA GLY A 159 1.96 5.22 1.37
C GLY A 159 1.47 3.90 1.97
N ILE A 160 2.20 2.81 1.72
CA ILE A 160 1.88 1.48 2.26
C ILE A 160 2.97 1.06 3.25
N CYS A 161 2.57 0.58 4.44
CA CYS A 161 3.44 0.12 5.52
C CYS A 161 4.55 1.15 5.82
N ASN A 162 5.79 0.92 5.37
CA ASN A 162 6.88 1.90 5.52
C ASN A 162 6.56 3.26 4.91
N GLY A 163 5.88 3.29 3.77
CA GLY A 163 5.40 4.54 3.17
C GLY A 163 4.39 5.28 4.04
N PHE A 164 3.48 4.57 4.71
CA PHE A 164 2.54 5.21 5.65
C PHE A 164 3.29 5.85 6.82
N GLN A 165 4.28 5.14 7.37
CA GLN A 165 5.16 5.68 8.42
C GLN A 165 5.85 6.96 7.94
N VAL A 166 6.43 6.98 6.74
CA VAL A 166 7.06 8.17 6.15
C VAL A 166 6.08 9.34 6.05
N LEU A 167 4.87 9.12 5.54
CA LEU A 167 3.85 10.17 5.39
C LEU A 167 3.43 10.75 6.75
N VAL A 168 3.29 9.91 7.78
CA VAL A 168 2.99 10.33 9.15
C VAL A 168 4.15 11.14 9.76
N LYS A 169 5.40 10.68 9.63
CA LYS A 169 6.59 11.42 10.11
C LYS A 169 6.81 12.74 9.35
N LEU A 170 6.36 12.81 8.10
CA LEU A 170 6.30 14.06 7.35
C LEU A 170 5.18 14.99 7.83
N GLY A 171 4.17 14.49 8.55
CA GLY A 171 2.99 15.27 8.94
C GLY A 171 2.00 15.47 7.79
N LEU A 172 2.10 14.67 6.73
CA LEU A 172 1.14 14.69 5.61
C LEU A 172 -0.15 13.93 5.95
N LEU A 173 -0.13 13.11 7.01
CA LEU A 173 -1.30 12.40 7.53
C LEU A 173 -1.43 12.60 9.04
N PRO A 174 -2.63 12.92 9.56
CA PRO A 174 -3.85 13.34 8.83
C PRO A 174 -3.79 14.79 8.31
N ASN A 175 -2.79 15.58 8.74
CA ASN A 175 -2.59 16.99 8.38
C ASN A 175 -3.83 17.87 8.66
N LEU A 176 -4.41 17.74 9.85
CA LEU A 176 -5.58 18.51 10.30
C LEU A 176 -5.31 20.02 10.30
N SER A 177 -4.11 20.41 10.72
CA SER A 177 -3.66 21.81 10.78
C SER A 177 -3.23 22.39 9.43
N GLY A 178 -3.05 21.56 8.40
CA GLY A 178 -2.60 21.99 7.07
C GLY A 178 -1.14 22.46 6.99
N ASN A 179 -0.40 22.47 8.10
CA ASN A 179 0.97 22.98 8.18
C ASN A 179 2.04 21.88 8.03
N VAL A 180 1.63 20.62 7.85
CA VAL A 180 2.51 19.46 7.64
C VAL A 180 3.43 19.20 8.85
N THR A 181 2.81 19.26 10.03
CA THR A 181 3.39 18.88 11.33
C THR A 181 2.82 17.53 11.78
N PRO A 182 3.63 16.60 12.29
CA PRO A 182 3.12 15.33 12.81
C PRO A 182 2.14 15.52 13.98
N GLU A 183 0.91 15.05 13.79
CA GLU A 183 -0.19 15.05 14.78
C GLU A 183 -0.45 13.65 15.35
N VAL A 184 0.03 12.63 14.64
CA VAL A 184 -0.01 11.22 15.02
C VAL A 184 1.37 10.61 14.80
N THR A 185 1.60 9.43 15.34
CA THR A 185 2.81 8.65 15.06
C THR A 185 2.50 7.17 14.92
N LEU A 186 3.29 6.47 14.11
CA LEU A 186 3.38 5.02 14.12
C LEU A 186 4.59 4.60 14.96
N THR A 187 4.41 3.55 15.77
CA THR A 187 5.42 3.00 16.68
C THR A 187 5.26 1.49 16.83
N HIS A 188 6.12 0.87 17.64
CA HIS A 188 6.11 -0.55 17.98
C HIS A 188 4.70 -1.07 18.26
N ASN A 189 4.39 -2.22 17.66
CA ASN A 189 3.16 -2.96 17.94
C ASN A 189 3.01 -3.18 19.45
N ALA A 190 1.78 -3.15 19.97
CA ALA A 190 1.51 -3.43 21.37
C ALA A 190 1.99 -4.82 21.81
N SER A 191 2.08 -5.78 20.87
CA SER A 191 2.63 -7.12 21.11
C SER A 191 4.16 -7.14 21.33
N GLY A 192 4.86 -6.06 20.96
CA GLY A 192 6.32 -6.01 20.94
C GLY A 192 6.96 -6.92 19.89
N ARG A 193 6.19 -7.40 18.90
CA ARG A 193 6.63 -8.37 17.89
C ARG A 193 6.34 -7.87 16.47
N TYR A 194 7.09 -8.42 15.52
CA TYR A 194 6.74 -8.33 14.10
C TYR A 194 5.53 -9.21 13.81
N GLU A 195 4.54 -8.65 13.13
CA GLU A 195 3.29 -9.33 12.79
C GLU A 195 3.19 -9.55 11.30
N ASP A 196 3.17 -10.82 10.89
CA ASP A 196 2.92 -11.28 9.51
C ASP A 196 1.66 -12.15 9.49
N ARG A 197 0.54 -11.60 9.01
CA ARG A 197 -0.77 -12.29 9.04
C ARG A 197 -1.77 -11.66 8.09
N TRP A 198 -2.85 -12.41 7.81
CA TRP A 198 -4.03 -11.86 7.14
C TRP A 198 -4.94 -11.16 8.16
N VAL A 199 -5.41 -9.97 7.81
CA VAL A 199 -6.34 -9.17 8.61
C VAL A 199 -7.57 -8.81 7.79
N ARG A 200 -8.67 -8.53 8.49
CA ARG A 200 -9.89 -7.98 7.90
C ARG A 200 -10.03 -6.52 8.27
N LEU A 201 -10.43 -5.73 7.29
CA LEU A 201 -10.58 -4.29 7.42
C LEU A 201 -12.00 -3.89 7.06
N LYS A 202 -12.54 -2.92 7.79
CA LYS A 202 -13.78 -2.22 7.46
C LYS A 202 -13.44 -0.83 6.95
N VAL A 203 -14.01 -0.47 5.81
CA VAL A 203 -13.94 0.90 5.29
C VAL A 203 -14.95 1.77 6.03
N ASN A 204 -14.52 2.96 6.43
CA ASN A 204 -15.41 3.99 6.93
C ASN A 204 -16.27 4.52 5.78
N PRO A 205 -17.61 4.34 5.80
CA PRO A 205 -18.47 4.73 4.69
C PRO A 205 -18.52 6.25 4.45
N LYS A 206 -18.05 7.06 5.42
CA LYS A 206 -17.95 8.51 5.32
C LYS A 206 -16.58 8.99 4.80
N SER A 207 -15.65 8.09 4.52
CA SER A 207 -14.33 8.47 3.99
C SER A 207 -14.48 9.17 2.64
N ASN A 208 -13.75 10.28 2.47
CA ASN A 208 -13.67 11.03 1.23
C ASN A 208 -12.59 10.49 0.27
N SER A 209 -11.84 9.46 0.65
CA SER A 209 -10.68 8.97 -0.10
C SER A 209 -11.14 8.24 -1.38
N PRO A 210 -10.75 8.69 -2.59
CA PRO A 210 -11.15 8.05 -3.83
C PRO A 210 -10.58 6.64 -3.98
N PHE A 211 -9.50 6.31 -3.27
CA PHE A 211 -8.92 4.97 -3.19
C PHE A 211 -9.92 3.92 -2.68
N LEU A 212 -10.87 4.30 -1.82
CA LEU A 212 -11.78 3.37 -1.13
C LEU A 212 -13.20 3.34 -1.72
N LYS A 213 -13.44 4.03 -2.84
CA LYS A 213 -14.76 4.15 -3.44
C LYS A 213 -15.41 2.77 -3.69
N GLY A 214 -16.60 2.55 -3.16
CA GLY A 214 -17.35 1.30 -3.36
C GLY A 214 -16.74 0.07 -2.70
N ILE A 215 -15.80 0.24 -1.76
CA ILE A 215 -15.25 -0.84 -0.93
C ILE A 215 -15.89 -0.75 0.45
N ASP A 216 -16.57 -1.82 0.88
CA ASP A 216 -17.16 -1.90 2.22
C ASP A 216 -16.24 -2.55 3.25
N SER A 217 -15.47 -3.54 2.79
CA SER A 217 -14.49 -4.29 3.57
C SER A 217 -13.46 -4.92 2.63
N MET A 218 -12.32 -5.31 3.18
CA MET A 218 -11.27 -6.03 2.47
C MET A 218 -10.46 -6.91 3.42
N GLU A 219 -9.91 -7.99 2.89
CA GLU A 219 -8.99 -8.87 3.60
C GLU A 219 -7.62 -8.84 2.93
N VAL A 220 -6.57 -8.47 3.66
CA VAL A 220 -5.22 -8.25 3.12
C VAL A 220 -4.16 -8.62 4.16
N PRO A 221 -2.92 -8.95 3.76
CA PRO A 221 -1.86 -9.25 4.71
C PRO A 221 -1.29 -7.99 5.37
N VAL A 222 -0.81 -8.12 6.60
CA VAL A 222 0.09 -7.19 7.29
C VAL A 222 1.45 -7.84 7.45
N ARG A 223 2.53 -7.05 7.45
CA ARG A 223 3.91 -7.49 7.70
C ARG A 223 4.73 -6.34 8.31
N HIS A 224 4.58 -6.10 9.62
CA HIS A 224 5.22 -4.94 10.27
C HIS A 224 5.52 -5.14 11.76
N GLY A 225 6.56 -4.47 12.26
CA GLY A 225 6.90 -4.38 13.70
C GLY A 225 6.49 -3.07 14.36
N GLU A 226 6.32 -2.00 13.58
CA GLU A 226 5.99 -0.65 14.05
C GLU A 226 4.75 -0.07 13.36
N GLY A 227 3.60 -0.77 13.47
CA GLY A 227 2.35 -0.35 12.83
C GLY A 227 1.31 0.26 13.76
N ARG A 228 1.64 0.43 15.05
CA ARG A 228 0.69 0.95 16.04
C ARG A 228 0.54 2.46 15.90
N LEU A 229 -0.64 2.91 15.48
CA LEU A 229 -0.97 4.33 15.46
C LEU A 229 -1.20 4.83 16.90
N ILE A 230 -0.55 5.93 17.24
CA ILE A 230 -0.74 6.69 18.48
C ILE A 230 -1.13 8.11 18.12
N ILE A 231 -2.23 8.59 18.70
CA ILE A 231 -2.76 9.94 18.49
C ILE A 231 -2.32 10.86 19.63
N LYS A 232 -1.87 12.08 19.32
CA LYS A 232 -1.25 13.00 20.28
C LYS A 232 -2.13 13.41 21.46
N GLY A 233 -3.45 13.40 21.31
CA GLY A 233 -4.41 13.74 22.37
C GLY A 233 -5.87 13.65 21.91
N GLU A 234 -6.79 13.85 22.86
CA GLU A 234 -8.24 13.65 22.65
C GLU A 234 -8.84 14.60 21.59
N GLU A 235 -8.36 15.85 21.51
CA GLU A 235 -8.82 16.81 20.49
C GLU A 235 -8.49 16.33 19.06
N THR A 236 -7.25 15.85 18.86
CA THR A 236 -6.82 15.29 17.57
C THR A 236 -7.61 14.03 17.22
N LEU A 237 -7.87 13.18 18.22
CA LEU A 237 -8.69 11.97 18.04
C LEU A 237 -10.11 12.33 17.60
N ALA A 238 -10.76 13.24 18.31
CA ALA A 238 -12.12 13.67 18.01
C ALA A 238 -12.25 14.30 16.61
N GLU A 239 -11.25 15.09 16.18
CA GLU A 239 -11.20 15.65 14.82
C GLU A 239 -11.04 14.57 13.75
N ILE A 240 -10.18 13.56 13.98
CA ILE A 240 -10.00 12.41 13.07
C ILE A 240 -11.33 11.66 12.90
N GLU A 241 -12.06 11.41 13.98
CA GLU A 241 -13.36 10.72 13.94
C GLU A 241 -14.43 11.57 13.27
N THR A 242 -14.55 12.84 13.66
CA THR A 242 -15.57 13.78 13.16
C THR A 242 -15.44 13.97 11.65
N ARG A 243 -14.21 14.05 11.15
CA ARG A 243 -13.91 14.21 9.71
C ARG A 243 -13.77 12.88 8.96
N ALA A 244 -14.00 11.74 9.63
CA ALA A 244 -13.88 10.40 9.04
C ALA A 244 -12.51 10.11 8.39
N LEU A 245 -11.42 10.63 8.99
CA LEU A 245 -10.06 10.46 8.48
C LEU A 245 -9.47 9.09 8.84
N ASN A 246 -9.96 8.44 9.89
CA ASN A 246 -9.79 7.00 10.09
C ASN A 246 -10.64 6.26 9.06
N CYS A 247 -10.03 5.94 7.92
CA CYS A 247 -10.73 5.44 6.74
C CYS A 247 -10.78 3.91 6.68
N LEU A 248 -9.89 3.21 7.38
CA LEU A 248 -9.86 1.76 7.49
C LEU A 248 -9.57 1.33 8.93
N ALA A 249 -10.39 0.44 9.48
CA ALA A 249 -10.21 -0.12 10.82
C ALA A 249 -10.07 -1.65 10.79
N TYR A 250 -9.21 -2.21 11.65
CA TYR A 250 -9.11 -3.65 11.87
C TYR A 250 -10.42 -4.19 12.46
N THR A 251 -10.86 -5.35 11.96
CA THR A 251 -12.08 -6.01 12.44
C THR A 251 -11.85 -7.43 12.90
N ASP A 252 -12.79 -7.91 13.71
CA ASP A 252 -12.96 -9.33 13.98
C ASP A 252 -13.50 -10.08 12.74
N PHE A 253 -13.83 -11.36 12.92
CA PHE A 253 -14.39 -12.20 11.88
C PHE A 253 -15.82 -11.82 11.48
N ASP A 254 -16.58 -11.17 12.38
CA ASP A 254 -17.95 -10.72 12.15
C ASP A 254 -17.99 -9.36 11.43
N GLY A 255 -16.83 -8.72 11.25
CA GLY A 255 -16.67 -7.45 10.54
C GLY A 255 -16.85 -6.22 11.44
N SER A 256 -16.84 -6.40 12.76
CA SER A 256 -16.90 -5.29 13.72
C SER A 256 -15.50 -4.79 14.04
N PRO A 257 -15.27 -3.45 14.08
CA PRO A 257 -13.99 -2.90 14.51
C PRO A 257 -13.60 -3.43 15.89
N THR A 258 -12.34 -3.83 16.06
CA THR A 258 -11.89 -4.50 17.28
C THR A 258 -10.49 -4.05 17.71
N ASP A 259 -10.26 -4.00 19.01
CA ASP A 259 -8.95 -3.81 19.65
C ASP A 259 -8.31 -5.15 20.06
N VAL A 260 -9.01 -6.27 19.83
CA VAL A 260 -8.61 -7.60 20.27
C VAL A 260 -7.51 -8.16 19.37
N TYR A 261 -6.36 -8.49 19.97
CA TYR A 261 -5.33 -9.29 19.33
C TYR A 261 -5.79 -10.75 19.16
N PRO A 262 -5.58 -11.43 18.01
CA PRO A 262 -4.74 -11.03 16.88
C PRO A 262 -5.44 -10.24 15.76
N HIS A 263 -6.74 -9.98 15.86
CA HIS A 263 -7.54 -9.32 14.80
C HIS A 263 -7.08 -7.88 14.55
N ASN A 264 -6.86 -7.13 15.62
CA ASN A 264 -6.01 -5.95 15.59
C ASN A 264 -4.58 -6.39 15.96
N PRO A 265 -3.66 -6.47 14.98
CA PRO A 265 -2.34 -7.03 15.22
C PRO A 265 -1.45 -6.12 16.08
N ASN A 266 -1.78 -4.84 16.21
CA ASN A 266 -0.82 -3.83 16.65
C ASN A 266 -1.30 -2.93 17.78
N GLY A 267 -2.59 -2.95 18.12
CA GLY A 267 -3.17 -2.15 19.20
C GLY A 267 -3.21 -0.65 18.87
N ALA A 268 -3.39 -0.30 17.60
CA ALA A 268 -3.55 1.07 17.14
C ALA A 268 -4.79 1.76 17.76
N ASP A 269 -4.65 3.04 18.09
CA ASP A 269 -5.79 3.89 18.45
C ASP A 269 -6.86 3.86 17.34
N LEU A 270 -8.13 3.94 17.74
CA LEU A 270 -9.29 3.84 16.84
C LEU A 270 -9.34 2.55 16.00
N ASN A 271 -8.60 1.51 16.41
CA ASN A 271 -8.38 0.29 15.61
C ASN A 271 -7.88 0.59 14.20
N CYS A 272 -7.16 1.71 14.04
CA CYS A 272 -6.84 2.28 12.74
C CYS A 272 -5.82 1.40 11.99
N ALA A 273 -6.20 1.00 10.78
CA ALA A 273 -5.31 0.37 9.81
C ALA A 273 -4.83 1.36 8.74
N GLY A 274 -5.64 2.36 8.41
CA GLY A 274 -5.32 3.38 7.41
C GLY A 274 -5.95 4.75 7.68
N LEU A 275 -5.24 5.79 7.24
CA LEU A 275 -5.63 7.19 7.36
C LEU A 275 -5.69 7.86 5.98
N THR A 276 -6.55 8.87 5.87
CA THR A 276 -6.52 9.84 4.76
C THR A 276 -6.36 11.25 5.30
N ASP A 277 -5.91 12.18 4.46
CA ASP A 277 -5.91 13.61 4.80
C ASP A 277 -7.29 14.26 4.59
N THR A 278 -7.42 15.53 4.97
CA THR A 278 -8.68 16.28 4.87
C THR A 278 -9.19 16.44 3.43
N THR A 279 -8.33 16.30 2.42
CA THR A 279 -8.71 16.38 1.00
C THR A 279 -9.09 15.04 0.40
N GLY A 280 -8.62 13.93 0.98
CA GLY A 280 -8.71 12.59 0.39
C GLY A 280 -7.57 12.26 -0.58
N GLN A 281 -6.67 13.20 -0.87
CA GLN A 281 -5.60 13.04 -1.85
C GLN A 281 -4.39 12.26 -1.32
N VAL A 282 -4.16 12.29 0.00
CA VAL A 282 -3.08 11.55 0.66
C VAL A 282 -3.69 10.39 1.40
N PHE A 283 -3.24 9.17 1.08
CA PHE A 283 -3.75 7.93 1.66
C PHE A 283 -2.60 7.08 2.23
N GLY A 284 -2.76 6.62 3.47
CA GLY A 284 -1.79 5.78 4.17
C GLY A 284 -2.43 4.51 4.70
N LEU A 285 -1.76 3.36 4.55
CA LEU A 285 -2.27 2.06 4.98
C LEU A 285 -1.15 1.17 5.52
N MET A 286 -1.33 0.56 6.69
CA MET A 286 -0.35 -0.41 7.23
C MET A 286 -0.42 -1.79 6.54
N PRO A 287 -1.60 -2.40 6.33
CA PRO A 287 -1.74 -3.60 5.50
C PRO A 287 -1.26 -3.42 4.05
N HIS A 288 -0.94 -4.53 3.38
CA HIS A 288 -0.36 -4.59 2.04
C HIS A 288 -1.38 -5.06 0.99
N PRO A 289 -2.23 -4.17 0.44
CA PRO A 289 -3.17 -4.52 -0.63
C PRO A 289 -2.45 -4.98 -1.91
N GLU A 290 -1.24 -4.47 -2.15
CA GLU A 290 -0.41 -4.87 -3.28
C GLU A 290 0.06 -6.33 -3.20
N ALA A 291 -0.04 -6.96 -2.03
CA ALA A 291 0.26 -8.39 -1.84
C ALA A 291 -0.97 -9.30 -2.04
N PHE A 292 -2.15 -8.76 -2.36
CA PHE A 292 -3.36 -9.53 -2.68
C PHE A 292 -4.05 -9.00 -3.94
N LEU A 293 -3.40 -9.20 -5.08
CA LEU A 293 -3.88 -8.76 -6.40
C LEU A 293 -4.67 -9.83 -7.13
N SER A 294 -4.40 -11.09 -6.81
CA SER A 294 -5.13 -12.25 -7.30
C SER A 294 -5.51 -13.16 -6.15
N LEU A 295 -6.63 -13.87 -6.30
CA LEU A 295 -7.06 -14.93 -5.40
C LEU A 295 -5.92 -15.89 -5.07
N TYR A 296 -5.07 -16.22 -6.04
CA TYR A 296 -3.95 -17.15 -5.89
C TYR A 296 -2.84 -16.67 -4.93
N ASN A 297 -2.81 -15.38 -4.57
CA ASN A 297 -1.89 -14.89 -3.54
C ASN A 297 -2.36 -15.28 -2.12
N HIS A 298 -3.65 -15.57 -1.93
CA HIS A 298 -4.18 -15.93 -0.62
C HIS A 298 -3.78 -17.37 -0.24
N PRO A 299 -3.26 -17.67 0.97
CA PRO A 299 -2.81 -19.02 1.35
C PRO A 299 -3.92 -20.08 1.23
N ASP A 300 -5.17 -19.69 1.52
CA ASP A 300 -6.36 -20.56 1.39
C ASP A 300 -7.03 -20.56 0.00
N TRP A 301 -6.40 -20.03 -1.06
CA TRP A 301 -7.04 -19.87 -2.37
C TRP A 301 -7.72 -21.14 -2.90
N ALA A 302 -7.05 -22.30 -2.75
CA ALA A 302 -7.56 -23.57 -3.24
C ALA A 302 -8.81 -24.03 -2.47
N ARG A 303 -8.84 -23.78 -1.14
CA ARG A 303 -10.03 -24.06 -0.32
C ARG A 303 -11.18 -23.15 -0.72
N ARG A 304 -10.91 -21.86 -0.95
CA ARG A 304 -11.91 -20.87 -1.38
C ARG A 304 -12.54 -21.26 -2.72
N LYS A 305 -11.73 -21.62 -3.73
CA LYS A 305 -12.24 -22.10 -5.03
C LYS A 305 -13.03 -23.40 -4.94
N ARG A 306 -12.62 -24.36 -4.10
CA ARG A 306 -13.40 -25.60 -3.90
C ARG A 306 -14.78 -25.33 -3.29
N GLN A 307 -14.87 -24.39 -2.35
CA GLN A 307 -16.12 -24.02 -1.69
C GLN A 307 -17.03 -23.16 -2.59
N ASN A 308 -16.44 -22.31 -3.42
CA ASN A 308 -17.15 -21.49 -4.40
C ASN A 308 -16.37 -21.46 -5.73
N PRO A 309 -16.66 -22.37 -6.67
CA PRO A 309 -15.97 -22.42 -7.96
C PRO A 309 -16.09 -21.13 -8.80
N GLY A 310 -17.21 -20.40 -8.64
CA GLY A 310 -17.48 -19.13 -9.31
C GLY A 310 -16.88 -17.90 -8.62
N LEU A 311 -16.08 -18.08 -7.56
CA LEU A 311 -15.42 -16.97 -6.89
C LEU A 311 -14.48 -16.23 -7.86
N SER A 312 -14.56 -14.90 -7.83
CA SER A 312 -13.66 -14.04 -8.59
C SER A 312 -12.19 -14.37 -8.30
N GLU A 313 -11.36 -14.30 -9.33
CA GLU A 313 -9.91 -14.54 -9.22
C GLU A 313 -9.13 -13.27 -8.88
N GLU A 314 -9.84 -12.16 -8.74
CA GLU A 314 -9.33 -10.89 -8.28
C GLU A 314 -9.11 -10.91 -6.76
N GLY A 315 -7.95 -10.43 -6.33
CA GLY A 315 -7.69 -10.18 -4.91
C GLY A 315 -8.27 -8.84 -4.47
N ASP A 316 -8.71 -8.75 -3.21
CA ASP A 316 -9.38 -7.56 -2.67
C ASP A 316 -8.53 -6.30 -2.78
N GLY A 317 -7.20 -6.44 -2.72
CA GLY A 317 -6.27 -5.32 -2.80
C GLY A 317 -6.28 -4.61 -4.15
N LEU A 318 -6.55 -5.32 -5.25
CA LEU A 318 -6.54 -4.74 -6.60
C LEU A 318 -7.62 -3.66 -6.78
N ARG A 319 -8.75 -3.78 -6.08
CA ARG A 319 -9.86 -2.82 -6.13
C ARG A 319 -9.41 -1.40 -5.78
N LEU A 320 -8.52 -1.27 -4.80
CA LEU A 320 -7.98 0.02 -4.35
C LEU A 320 -7.22 0.74 -5.47
N PHE A 321 -6.37 0.00 -6.18
CA PHE A 321 -5.58 0.54 -7.30
C PHE A 321 -6.47 0.89 -8.49
N ARG A 322 -7.49 0.08 -8.80
CA ARG A 322 -8.46 0.42 -9.86
C ARG A 322 -9.24 1.68 -9.55
N ASN A 323 -9.73 1.81 -8.32
CA ASN A 323 -10.49 2.98 -7.90
C ASN A 323 -9.73 4.29 -8.14
N ILE A 324 -8.46 4.36 -7.75
CA ILE A 324 -7.68 5.58 -7.94
C ILE A 324 -7.35 5.82 -9.42
N VAL A 325 -7.04 4.77 -10.18
CA VAL A 325 -6.78 4.91 -11.63
C VAL A 325 -8.02 5.41 -12.36
N GLU A 326 -9.19 4.83 -12.09
CA GLU A 326 -10.47 5.26 -12.65
C GLU A 326 -10.82 6.69 -12.24
N HIS A 327 -10.53 7.07 -10.98
CA HIS A 327 -10.76 8.42 -10.48
C HIS A 327 -9.93 9.45 -11.25
N VAL A 328 -8.62 9.22 -11.37
CA VAL A 328 -7.72 10.12 -12.11
C VAL A 328 -8.13 10.20 -13.58
N GLN A 329 -8.44 9.06 -14.21
CA GLN A 329 -8.96 9.04 -15.59
C GLN A 329 -10.24 9.88 -15.70
N GLY A 330 -11.15 9.80 -14.74
CA GLY A 330 -12.39 10.58 -14.71
C GLY A 330 -12.14 12.09 -14.66
N GLN A 331 -11.15 12.53 -13.88
CA GLN A 331 -10.78 13.95 -13.80
C GLN A 331 -10.21 14.48 -15.12
N THR A 332 -9.34 13.72 -15.79
CA THR A 332 -8.75 14.14 -17.08
C THR A 332 -9.81 14.30 -18.18
N ALA A 333 -10.89 13.51 -18.13
CA ALA A 333 -11.99 13.62 -19.10
C ALA A 333 -12.91 14.81 -18.85
N ALA A 334 -12.92 15.37 -17.63
CA ALA A 334 -13.79 16.47 -17.24
C ALA A 334 -13.21 17.86 -17.51
N VAL A 335 -11.91 17.96 -17.82
CA VAL A 335 -11.26 19.22 -18.23
C VAL A 335 -11.45 19.38 -19.74
N PRO A 336 -12.28 20.32 -20.23
CA PRO A 336 -12.36 20.59 -21.66
C PRO A 336 -11.00 21.09 -22.14
N GLN A 337 -10.51 20.55 -23.25
CA GLN A 337 -9.41 21.17 -23.97
C GLN A 337 -9.88 22.56 -24.46
N GLU A 338 -9.60 23.62 -23.72
CA GLU A 338 -9.60 24.97 -24.28
C GLU A 338 -8.40 25.10 -25.24
N ALA A 339 -8.54 24.47 -26.40
CA ALA A 339 -7.63 24.65 -27.51
C ALA A 339 -8.07 25.89 -28.30
N SER A 340 -7.33 26.98 -28.10
CA SER A 340 -6.87 27.87 -29.17
C SER A 340 -7.94 28.38 -30.15
N GLN A 341 -8.68 29.43 -29.75
CA GLN A 341 -9.25 30.40 -30.69
C GLN A 341 -8.72 31.80 -30.37
N PHE A 342 -7.45 32.04 -30.73
CA PHE A 342 -6.97 33.38 -31.08
C PHE A 342 -6.08 33.26 -32.32
N SER A 343 -6.73 33.25 -33.49
CA SER A 343 -6.12 33.66 -34.74
C SER A 343 -7.21 34.18 -35.67
N SER A 344 -7.39 35.50 -35.66
CA SER A 344 -7.55 36.37 -36.83
C SER A 344 -7.73 37.81 -36.36
#